data_AF-A0A935B6F9-F1
#
_entry.id   AF-A0A935B6F9-F1
#
_cell.length_a   1.000
_cell.length_b   1.000
_cell.length_c   1.000
_cell.angle_alpha   90.00
_cell.angle_beta   90.00
_cell.angle_gamma   90.00
#
_symmetry.space_group_name_H-M   'P 1'
#
loop_
_entity.id
_entity.type
_entity.pdbx_description
1 polymer ?
#
loop_
_entity_poly.entity_id
_entity_poly.type
_entity_poly.pdbx_seq_one_letter_code
_entity_poly.pdbx_strand_id
1 'polypeptide(L)'
;MDAGTAGRLYRALAETACVVQAATAVGMSATAAYHLRRRPEAQAFRLAWDAALDFGVRRLEDSALSRAIHGVARPVFFQGQQIGERRYYDERLTQFILRRRDPVRFGDWRNGREAEQHFDGPALLLARMLGLAEESAYMGEESGTPAPPELESLAAALGVELPKPEEEEDEDEDELVDVPERPGPPNYW
;
A
#
# COMPACT_ATOMS: atom_id res chain seq x y z
N MET A 1 5.49 -46.62 15.50
CA MET A 1 5.15 -46.39 14.08
C MET A 1 6.11 -47.23 13.27
N ASP A 2 5.63 -48.03 12.33
CA ASP A 2 6.51 -48.76 11.42
C ASP A 2 7.12 -47.83 10.35
N ALA A 3 8.21 -48.28 9.71
CA ALA A 3 8.93 -47.47 8.73
C ALA A 3 8.08 -47.12 7.48
N GLY A 4 7.14 -47.99 7.09
CA GLY A 4 6.27 -47.76 5.93
C GLY A 4 5.24 -46.66 6.17
N THR A 5 4.70 -46.58 7.37
CA THR A 5 3.75 -45.55 7.82
C THR A 5 4.45 -44.20 7.95
N ALA A 6 5.69 -44.18 8.46
CA ALA A 6 6.51 -42.99 8.49
C ALA A 6 6.81 -42.46 7.07
N GLY A 7 7.19 -43.34 6.14
CA GLY A 7 7.43 -42.97 4.75
C GLY A 7 6.21 -42.35 4.05
N ARG A 8 5.01 -42.93 4.27
CA ARG A 8 3.75 -42.36 3.73
C ARG A 8 3.43 -40.99 4.32
N LEU A 9 3.69 -40.79 5.61
CA LEU A 9 3.48 -39.51 6.28
C LEU A 9 4.39 -38.43 5.69
N TYR A 10 5.67 -38.73 5.47
CA TYR A 10 6.62 -37.78 4.88
C TYR A 10 6.24 -37.42 3.44
N ARG A 11 5.80 -38.39 2.64
CA ARG A 11 5.32 -38.12 1.29
C ARG A 11 4.11 -37.19 1.30
N ALA A 12 3.13 -37.47 2.16
CA ALA A 12 1.95 -36.63 2.28
C ALA A 12 2.29 -35.22 2.79
N LEU A 13 3.28 -35.07 3.69
CA LEU A 13 3.80 -33.76 4.11
C LEU A 13 4.47 -33.01 2.94
N ALA A 14 5.27 -33.71 2.14
CA ALA A 14 5.91 -33.13 0.96
C ALA A 14 4.91 -32.68 -0.10
N GLU A 15 3.78 -33.37 -0.23
CA GLU A 15 2.74 -33.02 -1.21
C GLU A 15 1.84 -31.86 -0.76
N THR A 16 1.55 -31.78 0.54
CA THR A 16 0.49 -30.90 1.08
C THR A 16 1.00 -29.75 1.95
N ALA A 17 2.22 -29.88 2.52
CA ALA A 17 2.73 -29.04 3.61
C ALA A 17 1.76 -28.94 4.83
N CYS A 18 0.78 -29.84 4.93
CA CYS A 18 -0.27 -29.78 5.95
C CYS A 18 -0.23 -31.01 6.85
N VAL A 19 0.15 -30.79 8.10
CA VAL A 19 0.31 -31.86 9.10
C VAL A 19 -1.00 -32.62 9.36
N VAL A 20 -2.13 -31.92 9.36
CA VAL A 20 -3.44 -32.54 9.58
C VAL A 20 -3.77 -33.49 8.43
N GLN A 21 -3.65 -33.03 7.18
CA GLN A 21 -3.91 -33.86 6.00
C GLN A 21 -2.96 -35.06 5.92
N ALA A 22 -1.68 -34.84 6.16
CA ALA A 22 -0.68 -35.90 6.14
C ALA A 22 -0.93 -36.96 7.24
N ALA A 23 -1.27 -36.53 8.46
CA ALA A 23 -1.62 -37.42 9.56
C ALA A 23 -2.87 -38.25 9.24
N THR A 24 -3.92 -37.61 8.72
CA THR A 24 -5.15 -38.30 8.29
C THR A 24 -4.86 -39.34 7.21
N ALA A 25 -3.98 -39.03 6.24
CA ALA A 25 -3.60 -39.95 5.16
C ALA A 25 -2.93 -41.25 5.64
N VAL A 26 -2.36 -41.25 6.85
CA VAL A 26 -1.75 -42.44 7.47
C VAL A 26 -2.55 -42.96 8.66
N GLY A 27 -3.79 -42.51 8.84
CA GLY A 27 -4.70 -42.98 9.88
C GLY A 27 -4.33 -42.53 11.30
N MET A 28 -3.64 -41.39 11.46
CA MET A 28 -3.34 -40.82 12.78
C MET A 28 -3.94 -39.42 12.95
N SER A 29 -4.09 -39.00 14.21
CA SER A 29 -4.39 -37.61 14.53
C SER A 29 -3.12 -36.75 14.42
N ALA A 30 -3.28 -35.47 14.10
CA ALA A 30 -2.16 -34.51 14.10
C ALA A 30 -1.47 -34.46 15.47
N THR A 31 -2.24 -34.53 16.56
CA THR A 31 -1.74 -34.59 17.94
C THR A 31 -0.82 -35.79 18.15
N ALA A 32 -1.21 -36.98 17.69
CA ALA A 32 -0.37 -38.18 17.77
C ALA A 32 0.93 -38.02 16.97
N ALA A 33 0.87 -37.41 15.79
CA ALA A 33 2.06 -37.12 14.98
C ALA A 33 3.04 -36.18 15.69
N TYR A 34 2.53 -35.11 16.33
CA TYR A 34 3.36 -34.21 17.14
C TYR A 34 3.94 -34.88 18.39
N HIS A 35 3.20 -35.78 19.05
CA HIS A 35 3.72 -36.56 20.17
C HIS A 35 4.91 -37.44 19.74
N LEU A 36 4.84 -38.06 18.57
CA LEU A 36 5.96 -38.84 18.02
C LEU A 36 7.17 -37.95 17.75
N ARG A 37 6.97 -36.75 17.21
CA ARG A 37 8.04 -35.77 16.95
C ARG A 37 8.77 -35.33 18.23
N ARG A 38 8.08 -35.30 19.37
CA ARG A 38 8.62 -34.86 20.67
C ARG A 38 9.43 -35.93 21.41
N ARG A 39 9.44 -37.19 20.94
CA ARG A 39 10.19 -38.25 21.61
C ARG A 39 11.70 -38.02 21.50
N PRO A 40 12.49 -38.27 22.56
CA PRO A 40 13.94 -38.10 22.53
C PRO A 40 14.62 -38.82 21.35
N GLU A 41 14.19 -40.04 21.06
CA GLU A 41 14.70 -40.91 20.00
C GLU A 41 14.25 -40.52 18.58
N ALA A 42 13.35 -39.54 18.43
CA ALA A 42 12.76 -39.18 17.15
C ALA A 42 13.62 -38.24 16.29
N GLN A 43 14.95 -38.29 16.40
CA GLN A 43 15.84 -37.39 15.65
C GLN A 43 15.72 -37.58 14.13
N ALA A 44 15.84 -38.82 13.65
CA ALA A 44 15.68 -39.13 12.22
C ALA A 44 14.29 -38.75 11.71
N PHE A 45 13.26 -38.96 12.53
CA PHE A 45 11.88 -38.60 12.21
C PHE A 45 11.72 -37.07 12.06
N ARG A 46 12.31 -36.28 12.95
CA ARG A 46 12.30 -34.80 12.89
C ARG A 46 12.97 -34.31 11.60
N LEU A 47 14.15 -34.83 11.27
CA LEU A 47 14.86 -34.44 10.06
C LEU A 47 14.07 -34.76 8.78
N ALA A 48 13.52 -35.97 8.69
CA ALA A 48 12.70 -36.37 7.53
C ALA A 48 11.41 -35.54 7.41
N TRP A 49 10.79 -35.23 8.56
CA TRP A 49 9.62 -34.36 8.63
C TRP A 49 9.92 -32.94 8.15
N ASP A 50 10.99 -32.34 8.65
CA ASP A 50 11.38 -30.97 8.31
C ASP A 50 11.75 -30.88 6.82
N ALA A 51 12.51 -31.85 6.30
CA ALA A 51 12.82 -31.94 4.87
C ALA A 51 11.57 -32.10 4.00
N ALA A 52 10.57 -32.87 4.45
CA ALA A 52 9.30 -32.99 3.75
C ALA A 52 8.51 -31.68 3.74
N LEU A 53 8.46 -30.96 4.87
CA LEU A 53 7.83 -29.64 4.92
C LEU A 53 8.52 -28.63 4.00
N ASP A 54 9.85 -28.61 3.99
CA ASP A 54 10.62 -27.73 3.10
C ASP A 54 10.30 -28.01 1.63
N PHE A 55 10.16 -29.28 1.24
CA PHE A 55 9.73 -29.64 -0.10
C PHE A 55 8.30 -29.14 -0.40
N GLY A 56 7.37 -29.32 0.55
CA GLY A 56 6.01 -28.82 0.42
C GLY A 56 5.93 -27.29 0.26
N VAL A 57 6.81 -26.55 0.96
CA VAL A 57 6.91 -25.10 0.82
C VAL A 57 7.32 -24.69 -0.59
N ARG A 58 8.26 -25.39 -1.24
CA ARG A 58 8.64 -25.10 -2.64
C ARG A 58 7.44 -25.21 -3.60
N ARG A 59 6.59 -26.21 -3.39
CA ARG A 59 5.36 -26.38 -4.19
C ARG A 59 4.32 -25.29 -3.88
N LEU A 60 4.25 -24.82 -2.64
CA LEU A 60 3.45 -23.66 -2.25
C LEU A 60 3.95 -22.38 -2.95
N GLU A 61 5.27 -22.20 -3.05
CA GLU A 61 5.87 -21.09 -3.80
C GLU A 61 5.46 -21.12 -5.27
N ASP A 62 5.53 -22.28 -5.94
CA ASP A 62 5.09 -22.42 -7.34
C ASP A 62 3.61 -22.06 -7.50
N SER A 63 2.78 -22.52 -6.58
CA SER A 63 1.33 -22.22 -6.56
C SER A 63 1.07 -20.74 -6.28
N ALA A 64 1.87 -20.10 -5.43
CA ALA A 64 1.79 -18.67 -5.15
C ALA A 64 2.23 -17.83 -6.36
N LEU A 65 3.31 -18.22 -7.03
CA LEU A 65 3.78 -17.60 -8.25
C LEU A 65 2.75 -17.71 -9.38
N SER A 66 2.17 -18.90 -9.57
CA SER A 66 1.07 -19.11 -10.52
C SER A 66 -0.11 -18.19 -10.23
N ARG A 67 -0.50 -18.01 -8.95
CA ARG A 67 -1.60 -17.09 -8.58
C ARG A 67 -1.23 -15.63 -8.78
N ALA A 68 0.01 -15.25 -8.52
CA ALA A 68 0.48 -13.88 -8.76
C ALA A 68 0.49 -13.54 -10.26
N ILE A 69 0.93 -14.48 -11.10
CA ILE A 69 1.01 -14.30 -12.56
C ILE A 69 -0.37 -14.37 -13.22
N HIS A 70 -1.18 -15.36 -12.88
CA HIS A 70 -2.43 -15.65 -13.59
C HIS A 70 -3.69 -15.13 -12.88
N GLY A 71 -3.58 -14.69 -11.63
CA GLY A 71 -4.71 -14.30 -10.80
C GLY A 71 -5.63 -15.47 -10.41
N VAL A 72 -6.57 -15.21 -9.51
CA VAL A 72 -7.56 -16.18 -9.03
C VAL A 72 -8.94 -15.80 -9.56
N ALA A 73 -9.69 -16.76 -10.10
CA ALA A 73 -11.08 -16.53 -10.50
C ALA A 73 -11.94 -16.33 -9.24
N ARG A 74 -12.71 -15.24 -9.21
CA ARG A 74 -13.69 -14.97 -8.16
C ARG A 74 -15.09 -14.90 -8.77
N PRO A 75 -16.04 -15.72 -8.30
CA PRO A 75 -17.41 -15.66 -8.79
C PRO A 75 -18.05 -14.32 -8.43
N VAL A 76 -18.83 -13.77 -9.34
CA VAL A 76 -19.63 -12.56 -9.14
C VAL A 76 -21.08 -12.98 -8.96
N PHE A 77 -21.68 -12.59 -7.83
CA PHE A 77 -23.07 -12.92 -7.50
C PHE A 77 -23.95 -11.69 -7.56
N PHE A 78 -25.18 -11.86 -8.05
CA PHE A 78 -26.24 -10.88 -7.98
C PHE A 78 -27.54 -11.59 -7.62
N GLN A 79 -28.25 -11.09 -6.60
CA GLN A 79 -29.49 -11.70 -6.09
C GLN A 79 -29.37 -13.22 -5.78
N GLY A 80 -28.22 -13.65 -5.25
CA GLY A 80 -27.98 -15.06 -4.90
C GLY A 80 -27.65 -15.98 -6.09
N GLN A 81 -27.66 -15.47 -7.32
CA GLN A 81 -27.24 -16.21 -8.51
C GLN A 81 -25.85 -15.78 -8.97
N GLN A 82 -25.01 -16.74 -9.37
CA GLN A 82 -23.72 -16.44 -9.98
C GLN A 82 -23.96 -15.89 -11.39
N ILE A 83 -23.60 -14.63 -11.61
CA ILE A 83 -23.78 -13.93 -12.89
C ILE A 83 -22.50 -13.86 -13.73
N GLY A 84 -21.37 -14.31 -13.19
CA GLY A 84 -20.11 -14.36 -13.93
C GLY A 84 -18.91 -14.65 -13.04
N GLU A 85 -17.72 -14.39 -13.59
CA GLU A 85 -16.44 -14.52 -12.89
C GLU A 85 -15.54 -13.34 -13.22
N ARG A 86 -14.80 -12.86 -12.20
CA ARG A 86 -13.77 -11.83 -12.35
C ARG A 86 -12.43 -12.38 -11.90
N ARG A 87 -11.37 -12.05 -12.64
CA ARG A 87 -10.00 -12.37 -12.23
C ARG A 87 -9.53 -11.38 -11.17
N TYR A 88 -9.02 -11.88 -10.05
CA TYR A 88 -8.42 -11.09 -8.98
C TYR A 88 -6.92 -11.35 -8.92
N TYR A 89 -6.14 -10.28 -9.00
CA TYR A 89 -4.69 -10.30 -8.83
C TYR A 89 -4.38 -9.72 -7.45
N ASP A 90 -3.54 -10.43 -6.69
CA ASP A 90 -3.14 -10.02 -5.35
C ASP A 90 -1.81 -9.27 -5.44
N GLU A 91 -1.88 -7.94 -5.50
CA GLU A 91 -0.68 -7.10 -5.61
C GLU A 91 0.26 -7.22 -4.41
N ARG A 92 -0.27 -7.57 -3.22
CA ARG A 92 0.57 -7.79 -2.04
C ARG A 92 1.34 -9.09 -2.17
N LEU A 93 0.70 -10.14 -2.71
CA LEU A 93 1.39 -11.39 -3.03
C LEU A 93 2.47 -11.17 -4.09
N THR A 94 2.18 -10.42 -5.15
CA THR A 94 3.17 -10.08 -6.18
C THR A 94 4.36 -9.34 -5.58
N GLN A 95 4.12 -8.30 -4.79
CA GLN A 95 5.19 -7.55 -4.12
C GLN A 95 6.00 -8.41 -3.16
N PHE A 96 5.36 -9.28 -2.37
CA PHE A 96 6.04 -10.21 -1.47
C PHE A 96 6.99 -11.14 -2.23
N ILE A 97 6.52 -11.74 -3.33
CA ILE A 97 7.33 -12.64 -4.16
C ILE A 97 8.53 -11.90 -4.76
N LEU A 98 8.31 -10.70 -5.32
CA LEU A 98 9.37 -9.89 -5.92
C LEU A 98 10.43 -9.47 -4.90
N ARG A 99 10.00 -8.99 -3.71
CA ARG A 99 10.91 -8.62 -2.61
C ARG A 99 11.77 -9.79 -2.15
N ARG A 100 11.21 -11.00 -2.13
CA ARG A 100 11.93 -12.20 -1.68
C ARG A 100 12.88 -12.74 -2.73
N ARG A 101 12.53 -12.66 -4.03
CA ARG A 101 13.32 -13.27 -5.12
C ARG A 101 14.34 -12.32 -5.76
N ASP A 102 14.08 -11.02 -5.74
CA ASP A 102 15.01 -9.99 -6.20
C ASP A 102 15.04 -8.82 -5.20
N PRO A 103 15.62 -9.04 -3.99
CA PRO A 103 15.72 -8.02 -2.96
C PRO A 103 16.63 -6.86 -3.35
N VAL A 104 17.53 -7.04 -4.32
CA VAL A 104 18.35 -5.95 -4.85
C VAL A 104 17.45 -4.99 -5.63
N ARG A 105 16.58 -5.46 -6.51
CA ARG A 105 15.73 -4.55 -7.27
C ARG A 105 14.53 -4.03 -6.49
N PHE A 106 13.90 -4.88 -5.67
CA PHE A 106 12.59 -4.63 -5.07
C PHE A 106 12.58 -4.57 -3.54
N GLY A 107 13.72 -4.74 -2.88
CA GLY A 107 13.82 -4.74 -1.42
C GLY A 107 13.46 -3.39 -0.78
N ASP A 108 13.13 -3.43 0.51
CA ASP A 108 12.65 -2.27 1.27
C ASP A 108 13.70 -1.17 1.48
N TRP A 109 14.97 -1.44 1.22
CA TRP A 109 16.03 -0.43 1.24
C TRP A 109 15.82 0.69 0.21
N ARG A 110 15.03 0.47 -0.87
CA ARG A 110 14.61 1.53 -1.80
C ARG A 110 13.41 2.35 -1.31
N ASN A 111 12.64 1.80 -0.37
CA ASN A 111 11.54 2.52 0.30
C ASN A 111 12.06 3.41 1.44
N GLY A 112 13.28 3.13 1.93
CA GLY A 112 14.08 4.05 2.74
C GLY A 112 14.63 5.21 1.91
N ARG A 113 13.76 5.97 1.23
CA ARG A 113 14.11 7.36 0.94
C ARG A 113 14.14 8.05 2.30
N GLU A 114 15.31 8.09 2.93
CA GLU A 114 15.56 9.13 3.94
C GLU A 114 15.25 10.45 3.23
N ALA A 115 14.24 11.18 3.69
CA ALA A 115 14.23 12.60 3.43
C ALA A 115 15.53 13.10 4.07
N GLU A 116 16.54 13.42 3.27
CA GLU A 116 17.72 14.12 3.75
C GLU A 116 17.24 15.46 4.33
N GLN A 117 16.85 15.46 5.60
CA GLN A 117 16.80 16.68 6.37
C GLN A 117 18.25 17.05 6.61
N HIS A 118 18.73 18.08 5.89
CA HIS A 118 20.04 18.65 6.14
C HIS A 118 20.18 18.90 7.65
N PHE A 119 21.28 18.46 8.27
CA PHE A 119 21.51 18.49 9.73
C PHE A 119 21.16 19.85 10.38
N ASP A 120 21.35 20.96 9.66
CA ASP A 120 21.05 22.32 10.13
C ASP A 120 19.76 22.92 9.56
N GLY A 121 19.06 22.21 8.66
CA GLY A 121 17.86 22.69 7.98
C GLY A 121 16.74 23.12 8.93
N PRO A 122 16.36 22.31 9.93
CA PRO A 122 15.37 22.71 10.94
C PRO A 122 15.82 23.91 11.79
N ALA A 123 17.11 24.01 12.12
CA ALA A 123 17.64 25.11 12.92
C ALA A 123 17.68 26.43 12.13
N LEU A 124 18.09 26.37 10.87
CA LEU A 124 18.10 27.51 9.95
C LEU A 124 16.68 27.99 9.63
N LEU A 125 15.73 27.06 9.44
CA LEU A 125 14.32 27.40 9.24
C LEU A 125 13.74 28.09 10.48
N LEU A 126 14.02 27.57 11.68
CA LEU A 126 13.57 28.19 12.93
C LEU A 126 14.16 29.60 13.09
N ALA A 127 15.46 29.78 12.85
CA ALA A 127 16.10 31.10 12.94
C ALA A 127 15.46 32.10 11.97
N ARG A 128 15.12 31.66 10.76
CA ARG A 128 14.45 32.49 9.75
C ARG A 128 13.02 32.85 10.14
N MET A 129 12.27 31.91 10.71
CA MET A 129 10.90 32.14 11.19
C MET A 129 10.85 33.05 12.42
N LEU A 130 11.83 32.94 13.33
CA LEU A 130 11.94 33.85 14.47
C LEU A 130 12.22 35.28 14.01
N GLY A 131 13.10 35.48 13.02
CA GLY A 131 13.34 36.79 12.43
C GLY A 131 12.09 37.42 11.83
N LEU A 132 11.32 36.65 11.04
CA LEU A 132 10.04 37.12 10.50
C LEU A 132 9.03 37.52 11.57
N ALA A 133 8.94 36.74 12.65
CA ALA A 133 8.01 37.01 13.75
C ALA A 133 8.42 38.27 14.54
N GLU A 134 9.71 38.52 14.71
CA GLU A 134 10.22 39.75 15.32
C GLU A 134 9.94 40.98 14.45
N GLU A 135 10.20 40.89 13.14
CA GLU A 135 9.91 41.96 12.17
C GLU A 135 8.40 42.27 12.11
N SER A 136 7.55 41.25 12.06
CA SER A 136 6.09 41.44 12.02
C SER A 136 5.52 41.95 13.34
N ALA A 137 6.16 41.62 14.48
CA ALA A 137 5.81 42.19 15.77
C ALA A 137 6.16 43.69 15.87
N TYR A 138 7.20 44.16 15.19
CA TYR A 138 7.59 45.57 15.21
C TYR A 138 6.64 46.47 14.41
N MET A 139 5.98 45.93 13.39
CA MET A 139 5.03 46.66 12.54
C MET A 139 3.58 46.66 13.07
N GLY A 140 3.32 45.94 14.17
CA GLY A 140 2.01 45.85 14.81
C GLY A 140 1.70 47.05 15.69
N GLU A 141 1.38 48.19 15.09
CA GLU A 141 0.86 49.34 15.82
C GLU A 141 -0.61 49.06 16.24
N GLU A 142 -0.87 49.04 17.56
CA GLU A 142 -2.18 49.22 18.25
C GLU A 142 -2.98 48.08 18.92
N SER A 143 -2.60 46.79 19.00
CA SER A 143 -3.41 45.86 19.84
C SER A 143 -2.68 44.76 20.62
N GLY A 144 -1.36 44.82 20.76
CA GLY A 144 -0.58 43.82 21.50
C GLY A 144 -0.63 42.42 20.90
N THR A 145 -1.19 42.26 19.71
CA THR A 145 -1.12 41.06 18.89
C THR A 145 -0.19 41.38 17.71
N PRO A 146 0.92 40.64 17.52
CA PRO A 146 1.81 40.86 16.38
C PRO A 146 1.04 40.80 15.08
N ALA A 147 1.31 41.73 14.17
CA ALA A 147 0.76 41.62 12.82
C ALA A 147 1.26 40.32 12.19
N PRO A 148 0.43 39.59 11.43
CA PRO A 148 0.92 38.44 10.67
C PRO A 148 2.01 38.90 9.70
N PRO A 149 3.06 38.08 9.47
CA PRO A 149 4.11 38.44 8.53
C PRO A 149 3.55 38.56 7.11
N GLU A 150 4.17 39.42 6.31
CA GLU A 150 3.84 39.54 4.88
C GLU A 150 3.99 38.19 4.17
N LEU A 151 3.04 37.86 3.30
CA LEU A 151 2.98 36.56 2.61
C LEU A 151 4.21 36.29 1.75
N GLU A 152 4.76 37.32 1.09
CA GLU A 152 5.97 37.22 0.29
C GLU A 152 7.20 36.86 1.13
N SER A 153 7.35 37.54 2.27
CA SER A 153 8.43 37.31 3.24
C SER A 153 8.35 35.91 3.86
N LEU A 154 7.14 35.45 4.19
CA LEU A 154 6.89 34.08 4.68
C LEU A 154 7.20 33.01 3.63
N ALA A 155 6.78 33.23 2.39
CA ALA A 155 7.05 32.31 1.28
C ALA A 155 8.55 32.22 0.98
N ALA A 156 9.24 33.37 0.95
CA ALA A 156 10.68 33.42 0.84
C ALA A 156 11.35 32.64 1.98
N ALA A 157 10.88 32.78 3.23
CA ALA A 157 11.39 32.06 4.39
C ALA A 157 11.29 30.54 4.30
N LEU A 158 10.15 30.06 3.80
CA LEU A 158 9.89 28.65 3.56
C LEU A 158 10.58 28.12 2.30
N GLY A 159 11.20 28.99 1.48
CA GLY A 159 11.76 28.61 0.19
C GLY A 159 10.67 28.19 -0.82
N VAL A 160 9.47 28.73 -0.65
CA VAL A 160 8.30 28.48 -1.50
C VAL A 160 8.16 29.65 -2.46
N GLU A 161 8.07 29.34 -3.76
CA GLU A 161 7.80 30.34 -4.79
C GLU A 161 6.30 30.61 -4.83
N LEU A 162 5.89 31.88 -4.65
CA LEU A 162 4.48 32.25 -4.74
C LEU A 162 4.00 32.19 -6.20
N PRO A 163 2.74 31.78 -6.43
CA PRO A 163 2.14 31.92 -7.76
C PRO A 163 2.14 33.41 -8.14
N LYS A 164 2.55 33.71 -9.38
CA LYS A 164 2.45 35.08 -9.91
C LYS A 164 0.97 35.48 -9.98
N PRO A 165 0.60 36.72 -9.62
CA PRO A 165 -0.77 37.18 -9.78
C PRO A 165 -1.14 37.07 -11.27
N GLU A 166 -2.31 36.51 -11.55
CA GLU A 166 -2.90 36.53 -12.88
C GLU A 166 -3.17 38.01 -13.22
N GLU A 167 -2.58 38.51 -14.31
CA GLU A 167 -2.93 39.82 -14.86
C GLU A 167 -4.41 39.72 -15.24
N GLU A 168 -5.29 40.45 -14.57
CA GLU A 168 -6.68 40.61 -15.01
C GLU A 168 -6.60 41.21 -16.42
N GLU A 169 -6.97 40.43 -17.44
CA GLU A 169 -7.25 40.97 -18.76
C GLU A 169 -8.39 41.97 -18.56
N ASP A 170 -8.10 43.26 -18.76
CA ASP A 170 -9.11 44.30 -18.83
C ASP A 170 -10.16 43.84 -19.87
N GLU A 171 -11.32 43.37 -19.40
CA GLU A 171 -12.46 43.11 -20.27
C GLU A 171 -12.85 44.46 -20.89
N ASP A 172 -12.50 44.64 -22.16
CA ASP A 172 -12.95 45.76 -22.99
C ASP A 172 -14.50 45.82 -22.93
N GLU A 173 -15.03 46.73 -22.11
CA GLU A 173 -16.43 47.13 -22.15
C GLU A 173 -16.69 47.83 -23.50
N ASP A 174 -17.08 47.08 -24.54
CA ASP A 174 -17.87 47.58 -25.67
C ASP A 174 -18.31 46.44 -26.62
N GLU A 175 -19.30 45.64 -26.20
CA GLU A 175 -20.17 44.96 -27.17
C GLU A 175 -21.65 45.10 -26.76
N LEU A 176 -22.27 46.18 -27.23
CA LEU A 176 -23.72 46.39 -27.23
C LEU A 176 -24.39 45.28 -28.04
N VAL A 177 -24.86 44.24 -27.36
CA VAL A 177 -25.72 43.22 -27.97
C VAL A 177 -27.11 43.81 -28.18
N ASP A 178 -27.47 44.05 -29.45
CA ASP A 178 -28.81 44.46 -29.86
C ASP A 178 -29.81 43.33 -29.56
N VAL A 179 -30.66 43.55 -28.54
CA VAL A 179 -31.68 42.58 -28.12
C VAL A 179 -32.92 42.78 -29.00
N PRO A 180 -33.33 41.81 -29.84
CA PRO A 180 -34.53 42.00 -30.66
C PRO A 180 -35.79 42.06 -29.79
N GLU A 181 -36.58 43.11 -29.99
CA GLU A 181 -37.86 43.35 -29.32
C GLU A 181 -38.80 42.14 -29.47
N ARG A 182 -39.41 41.71 -28.35
CA ARG A 182 -40.46 40.69 -28.37
C ARG A 182 -41.72 41.27 -29.02
N PRO A 183 -42.38 40.55 -29.96
CA PRO A 183 -43.65 41.02 -30.52
C PRO A 183 -44.73 41.09 -29.42
N GLY A 184 -45.38 42.24 -29.34
CA GLY A 184 -46.50 42.49 -28.41
C GLY A 184 -47.70 41.57 -28.66
N PRO A 185 -48.58 41.39 -27.66
CA PRO A 185 -49.68 40.43 -27.76
C PRO A 185 -50.71 40.84 -28.85
N PRO A 186 -51.43 39.88 -29.46
CA PRO A 186 -52.37 40.16 -30.54
C PRO A 186 -53.62 40.90 -30.02
N ASN A 187 -54.00 41.98 -30.69
CA ASN A 187 -55.28 42.65 -30.49
C ASN A 187 -56.41 41.78 -31.05
N TYR A 188 -57.36 41.38 -30.21
CA TYR A 188 -58.67 40.91 -30.65
C TYR A 188 -59.72 41.91 -30.16
N TRP A 189 -60.50 42.41 -31.13
CA TRP A 189 -61.73 43.19 -30.94
C TRP A 189 -62.84 42.33 -30.35
#